data_AF-X1HZ86-F1
#
_entry.id   AF-X1HZ86-F1
#
_cell.length_a   1.000
_cell.length_b   1.000
_cell.length_c   1.000
_cell.angle_alpha   90.00
_cell.angle_beta   90.00
_cell.angle_gamma   90.00
#
_symmetry.space_group_name_H-M   'P 1'
#
loop_
_entity.id
_entity.type
_entity.pdbx_description
1 polymer ?
#
loop_
_entity_poly.entity_id
_entity_poly.type
_entity_poly.pdbx_seq_one_letter_code
_entity_poly.pdbx_strand_id
1 'polypeptide(L)'
;TRLMLVVRYRRRTPGARLNPQLITVSADGQEVHIALPVSEWIKGGHHPNWCPDGDHVLMNLRLDGENMRFVRFRYDGTGLEPLTETVLGSGHPTMHPDGRHILTDEYVGGHLAFDDGSVPLRWVDVNDGTEQTVMRIRADPPYAGPGRIFRVDLHPAWNRSYRYVTLNACPDGTRRVYVADMAELLG
;
A
#
# COMPACT_ATOMS: atom_id res chain seq x y z
N THR A 1 -17.96 9.28 8.76
CA THR A 1 -17.10 8.08 8.68
C THR A 1 -17.52 7.23 7.51
N ARG A 2 -16.57 6.74 6.73
CA ARG A 2 -16.78 5.91 5.54
C ARG A 2 -16.00 4.61 5.67
N LEU A 3 -16.54 3.52 5.17
CA LEU A 3 -15.91 2.21 5.10
C LEU A 3 -15.38 1.99 3.69
N MET A 4 -14.25 1.29 3.57
CA MET A 4 -13.67 0.87 2.30
C MET A 4 -13.63 -0.65 2.26
N LEU A 5 -14.15 -1.23 1.18
CA LEU A 5 -14.31 -2.66 1.00
C LEU A 5 -13.67 -3.08 -0.31
N VAL A 6 -12.70 -4.00 -0.24
CA VAL A 6 -12.19 -4.70 -1.41
C VAL A 6 -13.12 -5.88 -1.68
N VAL A 7 -13.99 -5.73 -2.68
CA VAL A 7 -14.93 -6.79 -3.07
C VAL A 7 -14.34 -7.54 -4.25
N ARG A 8 -14.24 -8.87 -4.11
CA ARG A 8 -13.75 -9.75 -5.17
C ARG A 8 -14.85 -10.73 -5.53
N TYR A 9 -15.17 -10.83 -6.82
CA TYR A 9 -16.04 -11.87 -7.33
C TYR A 9 -15.33 -12.70 -8.40
N ARG A 10 -15.75 -13.95 -8.56
CA ARG A 10 -15.25 -14.85 -9.61
C ARG A 10 -16.45 -15.45 -10.32
N ARG A 11 -16.43 -15.42 -11.65
CA ARG A 11 -17.44 -16.13 -12.45
C ARG A 11 -17.32 -17.64 -12.20
N ARG A 12 -18.44 -18.36 -12.20
CA ARG A 12 -18.47 -19.83 -12.02
C ARG A 12 -18.06 -20.59 -13.30
N THR A 13 -17.01 -20.12 -13.98
CA THR A 13 -16.45 -20.77 -15.16
C THR A 13 -15.02 -21.22 -14.87
N PRO A 14 -14.59 -22.40 -15.33
CA PRO A 14 -13.22 -22.86 -15.15
C PRO A 14 -12.20 -21.81 -15.64
N GLY A 15 -11.14 -21.58 -14.86
CA GLY A 15 -10.09 -20.61 -15.20
C GLY A 15 -10.44 -19.13 -15.03
N ALA A 16 -11.65 -18.78 -14.56
CA ALA A 16 -12.02 -17.39 -14.33
C ALA A 16 -11.13 -16.74 -13.25
N ARG A 17 -10.60 -15.56 -13.56
CA ARG A 17 -9.86 -14.74 -12.59
C ARG A 17 -10.81 -14.11 -11.56
N LEU A 18 -10.26 -13.78 -10.39
CA LEU A 18 -10.94 -12.94 -9.41
C LEU A 18 -10.95 -11.50 -9.95
N ASN A 19 -12.13 -10.88 -9.96
CA ASN A 19 -12.35 -9.50 -10.36
C ASN A 19 -12.45 -8.64 -9.11
N PRO A 20 -11.38 -7.88 -8.76
CA PRO A 20 -11.42 -6.95 -7.64
C PRO A 20 -12.08 -5.63 -8.05
N GLN A 21 -12.82 -5.05 -7.12
CA GLN A 21 -13.27 -3.66 -7.18
C GLN A 21 -13.19 -3.05 -5.79
N LEU A 22 -13.04 -1.72 -5.75
CA LEU A 22 -13.08 -0.97 -4.50
C LEU A 22 -14.45 -0.33 -4.35
N ILE A 23 -15.14 -0.64 -3.26
CA ILE A 23 -16.38 0.00 -2.87
C ILE A 23 -16.11 0.85 -1.64
N THR A 24 -16.65 2.07 -1.62
CA THR A 24 -16.76 2.85 -0.38
C THR A 24 -18.23 2.97 0.00
N VAL A 25 -18.51 3.06 1.29
CA VAL A 25 -19.87 3.22 1.80
C VAL A 25 -19.87 4.05 3.08
N SER A 26 -20.83 4.95 3.25
CA SER A 26 -21.04 5.63 4.54
C SER A 26 -21.27 4.61 5.68
N ALA A 27 -20.95 5.00 6.92
CA ALA A 27 -21.06 4.11 8.08
C ALA A 27 -22.49 3.58 8.34
N ASP A 28 -23.51 4.28 7.86
CA ASP A 28 -24.93 3.89 7.93
C ASP A 28 -25.40 3.04 6.73
N GLY A 29 -24.52 2.79 5.74
CA GLY A 29 -24.81 1.94 4.60
C GLY A 29 -25.47 2.60 3.39
N GLN A 30 -25.73 3.92 3.40
CA GLN A 30 -26.51 4.59 2.34
C GLN A 30 -25.68 5.01 1.13
N GLU A 31 -24.58 5.75 1.35
CA GLU A 31 -23.77 6.36 0.28
C GLU A 31 -22.75 5.37 -0.30
N VAL A 32 -23.22 4.43 -1.10
CA VAL A 32 -22.38 3.43 -1.76
C VAL A 32 -21.79 3.97 -3.07
N HIS A 33 -20.47 3.96 -3.19
CA HIS A 33 -19.74 4.31 -4.42
C HIS A 33 -18.82 3.18 -4.87
N ILE A 34 -18.67 3.03 -6.19
CA ILE A 34 -17.55 2.29 -6.77
C ILE A 34 -16.38 3.28 -6.86
N ALA A 35 -15.47 3.22 -5.88
CA ALA A 35 -14.31 4.09 -5.82
C ALA A 35 -13.24 3.70 -6.85
N LEU A 36 -13.11 2.40 -7.15
CA LEU A 36 -12.26 1.92 -8.23
C LEU A 36 -12.93 0.73 -8.93
N PRO A 37 -13.33 0.85 -10.21
CA PRO A 37 -14.02 -0.21 -10.92
C PRO A 37 -13.07 -1.34 -11.32
N VAL A 38 -13.64 -2.51 -11.62
CA VAL A 38 -12.90 -3.69 -12.10
C VAL A 38 -12.04 -3.35 -13.31
N SER A 39 -12.56 -2.56 -14.26
CA SER A 39 -11.87 -2.21 -15.52
C SER A 39 -10.53 -1.53 -15.30
N GLU A 40 -10.38 -0.79 -14.19
CA GLU A 40 -9.13 -0.14 -13.82
C GLU A 40 -8.24 -1.07 -13.01
N TRP A 41 -8.79 -1.73 -11.98
CA TRP A 41 -7.98 -2.59 -11.10
C TRP A 41 -7.33 -3.74 -11.89
N ILE A 42 -8.03 -4.36 -12.84
CA ILE A 42 -7.50 -5.53 -13.59
C ILE A 42 -6.25 -5.24 -14.41
N LYS A 43 -5.93 -3.96 -14.69
CA LYS A 43 -4.67 -3.54 -15.33
C LYS A 43 -3.45 -3.87 -14.45
N GLY A 44 -3.67 -4.05 -13.15
CA GLY A 44 -2.69 -4.44 -12.14
C GLY A 44 -2.71 -3.44 -10.99
N GLY A 45 -2.96 -3.91 -9.77
CA GLY A 45 -2.97 -3.03 -8.61
C GLY A 45 -3.24 -3.77 -7.30
N HIS A 46 -2.93 -3.11 -6.19
CA HIS A 46 -3.07 -3.67 -4.84
C HIS A 46 -2.99 -2.59 -3.75
N HIS A 47 -3.32 -3.00 -2.51
CA HIS A 47 -3.13 -2.20 -1.28
C HIS A 47 -3.74 -0.80 -1.32
N PRO A 48 -5.06 -0.66 -1.49
CA PRO A 48 -5.73 0.62 -1.24
C PRO A 48 -5.68 0.96 0.25
N ASN A 49 -5.45 2.24 0.56
CA ASN A 49 -5.41 2.79 1.91
C ASN A 49 -6.08 4.17 1.93
N TRP A 50 -6.73 4.55 3.03
CA TRP A 50 -7.26 5.91 3.15
C TRP A 50 -6.12 6.92 3.31
N CYS A 51 -6.21 8.04 2.62
CA CYS A 51 -5.40 9.22 2.93
C CYS A 51 -5.84 9.82 4.28
N PRO A 52 -4.94 10.54 4.98
CA PRO A 52 -5.24 11.23 6.24
C PRO A 52 -6.41 12.21 6.19
N ASP A 53 -6.71 12.77 5.01
CA ASP A 53 -7.85 13.67 4.80
C ASP A 53 -9.23 12.98 4.93
N GLY A 54 -9.27 11.65 4.90
CA GLY A 54 -10.50 10.85 4.98
C GLY A 54 -11.39 10.90 3.73
N ASP A 55 -10.95 11.59 2.68
CA ASP A 55 -11.69 11.83 1.45
C ASP A 55 -11.07 11.11 0.25
N HIS A 56 -9.76 10.87 0.28
CA HIS A 56 -9.03 10.22 -0.80
C HIS A 56 -8.52 8.83 -0.41
N VAL A 57 -8.34 8.00 -1.43
CA VAL A 57 -7.72 6.68 -1.35
C VAL A 57 -6.37 6.74 -2.08
N LEU A 58 -5.32 6.24 -1.42
CA LEU A 58 -4.01 5.93 -1.97
C LEU A 58 -3.97 4.46 -2.40
N MET A 59 -3.39 4.15 -3.56
CA MET A 59 -3.26 2.77 -4.01
C MET A 59 -2.05 2.59 -4.93
N ASN A 60 -1.51 1.37 -4.99
CA ASN A 60 -0.64 0.95 -6.08
C ASN A 60 -1.49 0.50 -7.28
N LEU A 61 -1.37 1.16 -8.43
CA LEU A 61 -2.15 0.86 -9.62
C LEU A 61 -1.34 1.09 -10.91
N ARG A 62 -1.55 0.22 -11.90
CA ARG A 62 -1.08 0.40 -13.28
C ARG A 62 -2.17 1.06 -14.10
N LEU A 63 -2.05 2.37 -14.34
CA LEU A 63 -3.05 3.13 -15.12
C LEU A 63 -2.99 2.76 -16.62
N ASP A 64 -1.78 2.51 -17.12
CA ASP A 64 -1.43 2.15 -18.50
C ASP A 64 -1.31 0.63 -18.73
N GLY A 65 -1.35 -0.18 -17.65
CA GLY A 65 -1.12 -1.63 -17.69
C GLY A 65 0.37 -2.04 -17.60
N GLU A 66 1.29 -1.08 -17.60
CA GLU A 66 2.73 -1.32 -17.61
C GLU A 66 3.35 -0.99 -16.25
N ASN A 67 3.32 0.29 -15.87
CA ASN A 67 4.07 0.81 -14.75
C ASN A 67 3.20 0.88 -13.49
N MET A 68 3.68 0.31 -12.39
CA MET A 68 3.01 0.50 -11.11
C MET A 68 3.25 1.93 -10.64
N ARG A 69 2.17 2.64 -10.30
CA ARG A 69 2.20 4.01 -9.78
C ARG A 69 1.52 4.08 -8.42
N PHE A 70 1.98 5.01 -7.58
CA PHE A 70 1.15 5.50 -6.49
C PHE A 70 0.08 6.40 -7.09
N VAL A 71 -1.18 6.03 -6.92
CA VAL A 71 -2.32 6.80 -7.41
C VAL A 71 -3.17 7.29 -6.25
N ARG A 72 -3.83 8.43 -6.45
CA ARG A 72 -4.85 8.97 -5.56
C ARG A 72 -6.15 9.14 -6.32
N PHE A 73 -7.27 8.93 -5.63
CA PHE A 73 -8.62 9.21 -6.12
C PHE A 73 -9.56 9.46 -4.95
N ARG A 74 -10.67 10.16 -5.18
CA ARG A 74 -11.70 10.42 -4.15
C ARG A 74 -12.49 9.16 -3.82
N TYR A 75 -13.11 9.14 -2.64
CA TYR A 75 -13.97 8.04 -2.20
C TYR A 75 -15.11 7.69 -3.18
N ASP A 76 -15.56 8.67 -3.98
CA ASP A 76 -16.62 8.52 -4.97
C ASP A 76 -16.13 8.02 -6.34
N GLY A 77 -14.81 7.81 -6.49
CA GLY A 77 -14.15 7.35 -7.70
C GLY A 77 -13.72 8.44 -8.66
N THR A 78 -13.93 9.72 -8.31
CA THR A 78 -13.46 10.85 -9.13
C THR A 78 -12.00 11.20 -8.85
N GLY A 79 -11.37 11.94 -9.77
CA GLY A 79 -10.02 12.47 -9.57
C GLY A 79 -8.92 11.40 -9.51
N LEU A 80 -9.06 10.31 -10.27
CA LEU A 80 -8.02 9.29 -10.39
C LEU A 80 -6.80 9.85 -11.11
N GLU A 81 -5.70 10.01 -10.38
CA GLU A 81 -4.44 10.56 -10.88
C GLU A 81 -3.22 9.84 -10.27
N PRO A 82 -2.11 9.72 -11.01
CA PRO A 82 -0.83 9.37 -10.41
C PRO A 82 -0.34 10.52 -9.52
N LEU A 83 0.23 10.19 -8.36
CA LEU A 83 0.82 11.19 -7.45
C LEU A 83 2.22 11.63 -7.91
N THR A 84 2.93 10.77 -8.62
CA THR A 84 4.25 11.05 -9.21
C THR A 84 4.51 10.11 -10.38
N GLU A 85 5.28 10.59 -11.36
CA GLU A 85 5.70 9.81 -12.53
C GLU A 85 7.14 9.28 -12.43
N THR A 86 7.94 9.83 -11.51
CA THR A 86 9.37 9.53 -11.42
C THR A 86 9.67 8.34 -10.51
N VAL A 87 8.84 8.14 -9.47
CA VAL A 87 8.99 7.02 -8.53
C VAL A 87 7.95 5.95 -8.83
N LEU A 88 8.40 4.71 -9.00
CA LEU A 88 7.52 3.56 -9.21
C LEU A 88 6.80 3.17 -7.91
N GLY A 89 5.52 2.83 -8.05
CA GLY A 89 4.70 2.25 -7.00
C GLY A 89 5.19 0.84 -6.61
N SER A 90 5.16 0.52 -5.33
CA SER A 90 5.46 -0.83 -4.81
C SER A 90 4.95 -1.01 -3.38
N GLY A 91 5.03 -2.24 -2.87
CA GLY A 91 4.78 -2.54 -1.46
C GLY A 91 3.36 -2.19 -0.96
N HIS A 92 3.33 -1.58 0.23
CA HIS A 92 2.16 -1.31 1.05
C HIS A 92 2.15 0.16 1.50
N PRO A 93 1.72 1.08 0.64
CA PRO A 93 1.88 2.52 0.87
C PRO A 93 0.86 3.06 1.86
N THR A 94 1.29 4.05 2.64
CA THR A 94 0.45 4.89 3.51
C THR A 94 0.91 6.35 3.41
N MET A 95 -0.06 7.27 3.37
CA MET A 95 0.20 8.71 3.17
C MET A 95 0.40 9.42 4.52
N HIS A 96 1.38 10.32 4.58
CA HIS A 96 1.56 11.25 5.70
C HIS A 96 0.60 12.44 5.58
N PRO A 97 0.14 13.08 6.69
CA PRO A 97 -0.84 14.17 6.68
C PRO A 97 -0.43 15.42 5.92
N ASP A 98 0.84 15.58 5.56
CA ASP A 98 1.27 16.66 4.66
C ASP A 98 0.80 16.49 3.21
N GLY A 99 0.28 15.31 2.84
CA GLY A 99 -0.19 15.00 1.49
C GLY A 99 0.90 14.92 0.43
N ARG A 100 2.17 15.03 0.83
CA ARG A 100 3.37 15.02 -0.02
C ARG A 100 4.13 13.70 0.12
N HIS A 101 4.17 13.15 1.31
CA HIS A 101 5.02 12.01 1.59
C HIS A 101 4.26 10.70 1.73
N ILE A 102 4.77 9.66 1.05
CA ILE A 102 4.30 8.29 1.16
C ILE A 102 5.35 7.49 1.90
N LEU A 103 4.93 6.77 2.94
CA LEU A 103 5.70 5.72 3.55
C LEU A 103 5.28 4.38 2.94
N THR A 104 6.23 3.61 2.43
CA THR A 104 5.95 2.29 1.83
C THR A 104 7.11 1.34 2.11
N ASP A 105 6.95 0.08 1.74
CA ASP A 105 7.97 -0.95 1.82
C ASP A 105 8.21 -1.61 0.45
N GLU A 106 8.90 -2.74 0.47
CA GLU A 106 9.12 -3.59 -0.69
C GLU A 106 8.92 -5.07 -0.29
N TYR A 107 8.58 -5.91 -1.25
CA TYR A 107 8.51 -7.35 -1.03
C TYR A 107 9.91 -7.96 -0.98
N VAL A 108 10.08 -9.02 -0.18
CA VAL A 108 11.31 -9.83 -0.23
C VAL A 108 11.55 -10.34 -1.65
N GLY A 109 12.74 -10.10 -2.19
CA GLY A 109 13.11 -10.43 -3.58
C GLY A 109 12.58 -9.44 -4.63
N GLY A 110 11.95 -8.35 -4.20
CA GLY A 110 11.60 -7.21 -5.06
C GLY A 110 12.84 -6.43 -5.51
N HIS A 111 12.67 -5.55 -6.49
CA HIS A 111 13.78 -4.83 -7.12
C HIS A 111 14.57 -3.90 -6.18
N LEU A 112 13.97 -3.47 -5.07
CA LEU A 112 14.61 -2.66 -4.05
C LEU A 112 14.94 -3.45 -2.76
N ALA A 113 14.70 -4.77 -2.75
CA ALA A 113 15.04 -5.62 -1.63
C ALA A 113 16.56 -5.92 -1.59
N PHE A 114 17.03 -6.38 -0.44
CA PHE A 114 18.42 -6.79 -0.25
C PHE A 114 18.56 -8.32 -0.26
N ASP A 115 19.72 -8.80 -0.69
CA ASP A 115 20.01 -10.25 -0.85
C ASP A 115 19.98 -11.06 0.46
N ASP A 116 20.03 -10.38 1.61
CA ASP A 116 20.01 -11.02 2.94
C ASP A 116 18.58 -11.25 3.48
N GLY A 117 17.55 -10.99 2.68
CA GLY A 117 16.14 -11.12 3.06
C GLY A 117 15.60 -9.92 3.85
N SER A 118 16.34 -8.81 3.88
CA SER A 118 15.84 -7.53 4.37
C SER A 118 15.25 -6.68 3.25
N VAL A 119 14.36 -5.76 3.64
CA VAL A 119 13.65 -4.85 2.74
C VAL A 119 13.72 -3.43 3.31
N PRO A 120 13.70 -2.41 2.45
CA PRO A 120 13.65 -1.02 2.89
C PRO A 120 12.24 -0.63 3.33
N LEU A 121 12.17 0.20 4.37
CA LEU A 121 11.08 1.14 4.58
C LEU A 121 11.47 2.42 3.85
N ARG A 122 10.64 2.85 2.90
CA ARG A 122 10.90 3.92 1.95
C ARG A 122 10.02 5.11 2.28
N TRP A 123 10.62 6.30 2.30
CA TRP A 123 9.94 7.58 2.38
C TRP A 123 10.05 8.27 1.02
N VAL A 124 8.91 8.36 0.34
CA VAL A 124 8.81 8.87 -1.02
C VAL A 124 8.19 10.25 -0.97
N ASP A 125 8.84 11.20 -1.62
CA ASP A 125 8.33 12.54 -1.85
C ASP A 125 7.70 12.62 -3.24
N VAL A 126 6.38 12.78 -3.30
CA VAL A 126 5.67 12.75 -4.58
C VAL A 126 5.79 14.05 -5.36
N ASN A 127 6.10 15.17 -4.69
CA ASN A 127 6.25 16.47 -5.34
C ASN A 127 7.60 16.59 -6.03
N ASP A 128 8.67 16.21 -5.31
CA ASP A 128 10.03 16.30 -5.84
C ASP A 128 10.45 15.02 -6.57
N GLY A 129 9.65 13.96 -6.45
CA GLY A 129 9.88 12.70 -7.13
C GLY A 129 11.12 11.96 -6.60
N THR A 130 11.46 12.18 -5.33
CA THR A 130 12.62 11.59 -4.66
C THR A 130 12.20 10.53 -3.67
N GLU A 131 13.14 9.69 -3.26
CA GLU A 131 12.90 8.68 -2.24
C GLU A 131 14.14 8.45 -1.37
N GLN A 132 13.91 8.06 -0.11
CA GLN A 132 14.95 7.68 0.82
C GLN A 132 14.59 6.40 1.57
N THR A 133 15.58 5.55 1.85
CA THR A 133 15.41 4.41 2.76
C THR A 133 15.59 4.89 4.19
N VAL A 134 14.52 4.88 4.97
CA VAL A 134 14.51 5.37 6.36
C VAL A 134 14.73 4.26 7.38
N MET A 135 14.54 3.01 6.97
CA MET A 135 14.85 1.82 7.77
C MET A 135 15.14 0.64 6.85
N ARG A 136 16.02 -0.27 7.26
CA ARG A 136 16.22 -1.58 6.64
C ARG A 136 16.00 -2.64 7.70
N ILE A 137 15.13 -3.61 7.44
CA ILE A 137 14.83 -4.67 8.41
C ILE A 137 14.52 -5.99 7.71
N ARG A 138 14.92 -7.13 8.32
CA ARG A 138 14.65 -8.46 7.77
C ARG A 138 13.15 -8.74 7.78
N ALA A 139 12.62 -9.15 6.62
CA ALA A 139 11.24 -9.57 6.45
C ALA A 139 11.11 -10.99 5.86
N ASP A 140 12.23 -11.68 5.62
CA ASP A 140 12.23 -13.07 5.18
C ASP A 140 12.31 -14.05 6.36
N PRO A 141 11.20 -14.75 6.71
CA PRO A 141 11.20 -15.74 7.78
C PRO A 141 11.85 -17.05 7.31
N PRO A 142 12.41 -17.88 8.21
CA PRO A 142 12.98 -19.18 7.86
C PRO A 142 12.00 -20.13 7.15
N TYR A 143 10.70 -19.93 7.39
CA TYR A 143 9.62 -20.66 6.73
C TYR A 143 8.47 -19.73 6.37
N ALA A 144 8.23 -19.52 5.07
CA ALA A 144 7.15 -18.71 4.55
C ALA A 144 5.87 -19.51 4.22
N GLY A 145 5.84 -20.83 4.46
CA GLY A 145 4.69 -21.68 4.13
C GLY A 145 4.52 -21.98 2.64
N PRO A 146 3.60 -22.91 2.29
CA PRO A 146 3.27 -23.21 0.89
C PRO A 146 2.77 -21.95 0.19
N GLY A 147 3.28 -21.65 -1.01
CA GLY A 147 2.89 -20.43 -1.74
C GLY A 147 3.18 -19.13 -1.00
N ARG A 148 4.11 -19.14 -0.03
CA ARG A 148 4.51 -17.96 0.76
C ARG A 148 3.36 -17.31 1.55
N ILE A 149 2.37 -18.08 2.00
CA ILE A 149 1.22 -17.57 2.79
C ILE A 149 1.61 -17.03 4.17
N PHE A 150 2.75 -17.45 4.72
CA PHE A 150 3.33 -16.96 5.97
C PHE A 150 4.50 -15.98 5.74
N ARG A 151 4.63 -15.41 4.53
CA ARG A 151 5.59 -14.32 4.29
C ARG A 151 5.32 -13.13 5.21
N VAL A 152 6.37 -12.42 5.60
CA VAL A 152 6.26 -11.18 6.37
C VAL A 152 6.44 -10.02 5.39
N ASP A 153 5.44 -9.16 5.32
CA ASP A 153 5.48 -7.89 4.60
C ASP A 153 5.45 -6.76 5.66
N LEU A 154 6.16 -5.64 5.48
CA LEU A 154 6.28 -4.65 6.56
C LEU A 154 4.93 -4.03 6.88
N HIS A 155 4.11 -3.73 5.87
CA HIS A 155 2.79 -3.08 6.04
C HIS A 155 2.85 -1.88 7.01
N PRO A 156 3.64 -0.85 6.70
CA PRO A 156 3.76 0.31 7.59
C PRO A 156 2.39 0.98 7.77
N ALA A 157 2.06 1.31 9.01
CA ALA A 157 0.85 2.04 9.34
C ALA A 157 1.14 3.12 10.39
N TRP A 158 0.79 4.37 10.06
CA TRP A 158 0.90 5.50 10.98
C TRP A 158 -0.05 5.34 12.16
N ASN A 159 0.43 5.75 13.35
CA ASN A 159 -0.45 6.01 14.47
C ASN A 159 -1.19 7.35 14.27
N ARG A 160 -2.16 7.65 15.15
CA ARG A 160 -2.96 8.89 15.05
C ARG A 160 -2.16 10.18 15.18
N SER A 161 -0.98 10.15 15.82
CA SER A 161 -0.14 11.35 15.93
C SER A 161 0.76 11.55 14.71
N TYR A 162 0.75 10.62 13.74
CA TYR A 162 1.64 10.60 12.58
C TYR A 162 3.12 10.78 12.92
N ARG A 163 3.52 10.26 14.09
CA ARG A 163 4.92 10.21 14.54
C ARG A 163 5.43 8.79 14.60
N TYR A 164 4.59 7.85 14.98
CA TYR A 164 4.99 6.45 15.13
C TYR A 164 4.40 5.62 14.01
N VAL A 165 5.17 4.63 13.55
CA VAL A 165 4.75 3.68 12.53
C VAL A 165 4.80 2.27 13.11
N THR A 166 3.70 1.54 13.01
CA THR A 166 3.71 0.10 13.27
C THR A 166 4.03 -0.66 11.99
N LEU A 167 4.85 -1.70 12.08
CA LEU A 167 5.19 -2.58 10.95
C LEU A 167 5.47 -4.01 11.41
N ASN A 168 5.32 -5.00 10.53
CA ASN A 168 5.73 -6.38 10.80
C ASN A 168 7.17 -6.62 10.35
N ALA A 169 7.94 -7.42 11.07
CA ALA A 169 9.26 -7.87 10.60
C ALA A 169 9.70 -9.16 11.32
N CYS A 170 10.83 -9.72 10.88
CA CYS A 170 11.44 -10.91 11.49
C CYS A 170 12.99 -10.86 11.49
N PRO A 171 13.62 -9.83 12.12
CA PRO A 171 15.09 -9.69 12.19
C PRO A 171 15.82 -10.91 12.78
N ASP A 172 15.18 -11.62 13.71
CA ASP A 172 15.69 -12.85 14.35
C ASP A 172 14.98 -14.12 13.83
N GLY A 173 14.31 -14.03 12.68
CA GLY A 173 13.55 -15.11 12.08
C GLY A 173 12.15 -15.34 12.67
N THR A 174 11.77 -14.62 13.74
CA THR A 174 10.42 -14.71 14.31
C THR A 174 9.61 -13.45 13.98
N ARG A 175 8.41 -13.63 13.39
CA ARG A 175 7.52 -12.51 13.08
C ARG A 175 7.10 -11.78 14.35
N ARG A 176 7.29 -10.46 14.38
CA ARG A 176 6.77 -9.56 15.41
C ARG A 176 6.24 -8.27 14.78
N VAL A 177 5.48 -7.52 15.57
CA VAL A 177 5.12 -6.13 15.28
C VAL A 177 6.13 -5.22 15.98
N TYR A 178 6.65 -4.25 15.24
CA TYR A 178 7.56 -3.22 15.71
C TYR A 178 6.88 -1.87 15.65
N VAL A 179 7.36 -0.94 16.49
CA VAL A 179 6.98 0.47 16.44
C VAL A 179 8.25 1.27 16.16
N ALA A 180 8.25 2.02 15.06
CA ALA A 180 9.30 2.98 14.72
C ALA A 180 8.88 4.37 15.18
N ASP A 181 9.78 5.10 15.83
CA ASP A 181 9.63 6.53 16.10
C ASP A 181 10.23 7.32 14.94
N MET A 182 9.40 8.11 14.25
CA MET A 182 9.80 8.85 13.05
C MET A 182 10.18 10.31 13.35
N ALA A 183 10.33 10.69 14.63
CA ALA A 183 10.62 12.07 15.02
C ALA A 183 11.82 12.68 14.27
N GLU A 184 12.94 11.96 14.16
CA GLU A 184 14.14 12.45 13.46
C GLU A 184 13.90 12.73 11.98
N LEU A 185 13.08 11.91 11.31
CA LEU A 185 12.70 12.11 9.91
C LEU A 185 11.80 13.34 9.72
N LEU A 186 10.96 13.62 10.72
CA LEU A 186 9.93 14.66 10.65
C LEU A 186 10.42 16.05 11.09
N GLY A 187 11.57 16.13 11.79
CA GLY A 187 12.14 17.37 12.33
C GLY A 187 11.66 17.69 13.74
#